data_AF-A0A812S8V4-F1
#
_entry.id   AF-A0A812S8V4-F1
#
_cell.length_a   1.000
_cell.length_b   1.000
_cell.length_c   1.000
_cell.angle_alpha   90.00
_cell.angle_beta   90.00
_cell.angle_gamma   90.00
#
_symmetry.space_group_name_H-M   'P 1'
#
loop_
_entity.id
_entity.type
_entity.pdbx_description
1 polymer ?
#
loop_
_entity_poly.entity_id
_entity_poly.type
_entity_poly.pdbx_seq_one_letter_code
_entity_poly.pdbx_strand_id
1 'polypeptide(L)'
;MVTSFSQFRPPVDCPTIELPAGLVDEGETVEEAALRELKEETGYIGTVAECSGVLTMSPGLCDEMIRLVVVEVDLDRPENQSPEQQLEETERIAVRRVPLDQLLQELEALTREGCMPIAGLHFLAVGLRLGLLQRFFSEPLPPGPGAGGGHMSSGP
;
A
#
# COMPACT_ATOMS: atom_id res chain seq x y z
N MET A 1 10.38 -0.85 -0.50
CA MET A 1 9.07 -0.89 -1.16
C MET A 1 9.21 -0.30 -2.56
N VAL A 2 8.54 -0.87 -3.54
CA VAL A 2 8.48 -0.32 -4.90
C VAL A 2 7.20 0.52 -5.01
N THR A 3 7.32 1.74 -5.51
CA THR A 3 6.19 2.66 -5.73
C THR A 3 6.21 3.18 -7.16
N SER A 4 5.04 3.24 -7.77
CA SER A 4 4.80 3.92 -9.05
C SER A 4 4.65 5.42 -8.76
N PHE A 5 5.41 6.26 -9.46
CA PHE A 5 5.38 7.72 -9.28
C PHE A 5 5.23 8.44 -10.62
N SER A 6 4.65 9.64 -10.56
CA SER A 6 4.44 10.55 -11.69
C SER A 6 3.40 10.11 -12.73
N GLN A 7 2.46 9.24 -12.36
CA GLN A 7 1.33 8.91 -13.23
C GLN A 7 0.34 10.08 -13.23
N PHE A 8 0.08 10.68 -14.39
CA PHE A 8 -0.88 11.77 -14.46
C PHE A 8 -2.31 11.23 -14.38
N ARG A 9 -3.09 11.69 -13.40
CA ARG A 9 -4.49 11.29 -13.23
C ARG A 9 -5.41 12.47 -13.59
N PRO A 10 -6.14 12.41 -14.72
CA PRO A 10 -7.05 13.49 -15.13
C PRO A 10 -8.06 13.94 -14.07
N PRO A 11 -8.65 13.05 -13.23
CA PRO A 11 -9.62 13.47 -12.21
C PRO A 11 -9.06 14.42 -11.14
N VAL A 12 -7.75 14.35 -10.85
CA VAL A 12 -7.08 15.21 -9.86
C VAL A 12 -6.12 16.22 -10.48
N ASP A 13 -6.03 16.24 -11.82
CA ASP A 13 -5.21 17.16 -12.62
C ASP A 13 -3.75 17.31 -12.13
N CYS A 14 -3.17 16.21 -11.62
CA CYS A 14 -1.80 16.19 -11.14
C CYS A 14 -1.17 14.80 -11.26
N PRO A 15 0.17 14.71 -11.21
CA PRO A 15 0.86 13.43 -11.06
C PRO A 15 0.57 12.82 -9.69
N THR A 16 0.35 11.52 -9.64
CA THR A 16 0.09 10.79 -8.41
C THR A 16 1.25 9.88 -8.01
N ILE A 17 1.24 9.46 -6.75
CA ILE A 17 2.17 8.49 -6.17
C ILE A 17 1.33 7.30 -5.70
N GLU A 18 1.54 6.15 -6.32
CA GLU A 18 0.68 4.98 -6.22
C GLU A 18 1.50 3.70 -5.96
N LEU A 19 0.80 2.63 -5.61
CA LEU A 19 1.35 1.28 -5.70
C LEU A 19 1.06 0.75 -7.12
N PRO A 20 1.85 -0.21 -7.63
CA PRO A 20 1.50 -0.91 -8.86
C PRO A 20 0.10 -1.51 -8.74
N ALA A 21 -0.76 -1.26 -9.72
CA ALA A 21 -2.15 -1.64 -9.65
C ALA A 21 -2.83 -1.60 -11.03
N GLY A 22 -3.58 -2.66 -11.32
CA GLY A 22 -4.50 -2.68 -12.44
C GLY A 22 -5.65 -3.64 -12.21
N LEU A 23 -6.43 -3.84 -13.27
CA LEU A 23 -7.64 -4.66 -13.22
C LEU A 23 -7.28 -6.15 -13.26
N VAL A 24 -8.15 -6.97 -12.66
CA VAL A 24 -8.06 -8.43 -12.79
C VAL A 24 -8.71 -8.84 -14.10
N ASP A 25 -7.95 -9.49 -14.98
CA ASP A 25 -8.44 -9.92 -16.28
C ASP A 25 -9.32 -11.18 -16.19
N GLU A 26 -10.09 -11.45 -17.25
CA GLU A 26 -10.95 -12.63 -17.30
C GLU A 26 -10.12 -13.92 -17.23
N GLY A 27 -10.38 -14.74 -16.21
CA GLY A 27 -9.66 -15.99 -15.97
C GLY A 27 -8.40 -15.85 -15.12
N GLU A 28 -8.05 -14.63 -14.72
CA GLU A 28 -6.92 -14.34 -13.85
C GLU A 28 -7.32 -14.37 -12.36
N THR A 29 -6.45 -14.88 -11.50
CA THR A 29 -6.56 -14.70 -10.04
C THR A 29 -6.05 -13.32 -9.62
N VAL A 30 -6.45 -12.85 -8.44
CA VAL A 30 -5.99 -11.54 -7.92
C VAL A 30 -4.47 -11.53 -7.77
N GLU A 31 -3.91 -12.65 -7.32
CA GLU A 31 -2.49 -12.86 -7.13
C GLU A 31 -1.72 -12.83 -8.46
N GLU A 32 -2.26 -13.45 -9.51
CA GLU A 32 -1.69 -13.39 -10.87
C GLU A 32 -1.71 -11.95 -11.41
N ALA A 33 -2.84 -11.25 -11.26
CA ALA A 33 -2.97 -9.85 -11.66
C ALA A 33 -1.92 -8.98 -10.96
N ALA A 34 -1.78 -9.11 -9.64
CA ALA A 34 -0.79 -8.34 -8.88
C ALA A 34 0.66 -8.60 -9.30
N LEU A 35 1.01 -9.85 -9.68
CA LEU A 35 2.34 -10.19 -10.17
C LEU A 35 2.57 -9.65 -11.59
N ARG A 36 1.55 -9.71 -12.46
CA ARG A 36 1.57 -9.15 -13.82
C ARG A 36 1.76 -7.64 -13.77
N GLU A 37 0.89 -6.93 -13.05
CA GLU A 37 0.95 -5.46 -12.91
C GLU A 37 2.26 -4.99 -12.29
N LEU A 38 2.77 -5.70 -11.28
CA LEU A 38 4.11 -5.41 -10.74
C LEU A 38 5.18 -5.51 -11.83
N LYS A 39 5.12 -6.53 -12.68
CA LYS A 39 6.11 -6.74 -13.75
C LYS A 39 5.95 -5.70 -14.86
N GLU A 40 4.73 -5.42 -15.30
CA GLU A 40 4.43 -4.45 -16.36
C GLU A 40 4.83 -3.04 -15.91
N GLU A 41 4.36 -2.59 -14.76
CA GLU A 41 4.63 -1.23 -14.29
C GLU A 41 6.05 -1.01 -13.78
N THR A 42 6.70 -2.04 -13.21
CA THR A 42 7.96 -1.82 -12.47
C THR A 42 9.16 -2.61 -13.00
N GLY A 43 8.90 -3.64 -13.80
CA GLY A 43 9.90 -4.58 -14.28
C GLY A 43 10.35 -5.63 -13.26
N TYR A 44 9.97 -5.51 -11.98
CA TYR A 44 10.31 -6.47 -10.95
C TYR A 44 9.46 -7.74 -11.02
N ILE A 45 10.05 -8.87 -10.64
CA ILE A 45 9.37 -10.15 -10.47
C ILE A 45 9.47 -10.53 -8.99
N GLY A 46 8.37 -11.01 -8.43
CA GLY A 46 8.31 -11.42 -7.03
C GLY A 46 7.46 -12.65 -6.80
N THR A 47 7.14 -12.90 -5.54
CA THR A 47 6.24 -13.96 -5.10
C THR A 47 5.24 -13.40 -4.10
N VAL A 48 3.97 -13.80 -4.23
CA VAL A 48 2.93 -13.36 -3.32
C VAL A 48 3.20 -13.91 -1.93
N ALA A 49 3.26 -13.02 -0.94
CA ALA A 49 3.39 -13.34 0.47
C ALA A 49 2.03 -13.28 1.19
N GLU A 50 1.20 -12.28 0.83
CA GLU A 50 -0.10 -12.08 1.45
C GLU A 50 -1.09 -11.50 0.45
N CYS A 51 -2.36 -11.90 0.56
CA CYS A 51 -3.48 -11.32 -0.16
C CYS A 51 -4.58 -10.98 0.86
N SER A 52 -4.97 -9.72 0.90
CA SER A 52 -6.02 -9.26 1.79
C SER A 52 -7.42 -9.71 1.33
N GLY A 53 -8.40 -9.53 2.22
CA GLY A 53 -9.82 -9.54 1.82
C GLY A 53 -10.17 -8.36 0.89
N VAL A 54 -11.43 -8.29 0.47
CA VAL A 54 -11.90 -7.18 -0.37
C VAL A 54 -11.97 -5.89 0.46
N LEU A 55 -11.45 -4.80 -0.10
CA LEU A 55 -11.44 -3.46 0.48
C LEU A 55 -12.22 -2.50 -0.42
N THR A 56 -12.92 -1.54 0.17
CA THR A 56 -13.56 -0.45 -0.57
C THR A 56 -12.68 0.79 -0.55
N MET A 57 -12.57 1.50 -1.66
CA MET A 57 -11.77 2.74 -1.72
C MET A 57 -12.51 3.95 -1.18
N SER A 58 -13.75 4.18 -1.64
CA SER A 58 -14.57 5.31 -1.22
C SER A 58 -16.05 4.92 -1.19
N PRO A 59 -16.51 4.18 -0.16
CA PRO A 59 -17.85 3.58 -0.15
C PRO A 59 -19.00 4.61 -0.11
N GLY A 60 -18.70 5.87 0.18
CA GLY A 60 -19.67 6.97 0.08
C GLY A 60 -19.77 7.59 -1.32
N LEU A 61 -18.94 7.17 -2.28
CA LEU A 61 -18.81 7.78 -3.61
C LEU A 61 -18.86 6.75 -4.75
N CYS A 62 -18.05 5.69 -4.69
CA CYS A 62 -17.95 4.66 -5.73
C CYS A 62 -18.06 3.25 -5.13
N ASP A 63 -18.39 2.29 -5.99
CA ASP A 63 -18.44 0.86 -5.71
C ASP A 63 -17.11 0.14 -6.01
N GLU A 64 -16.04 0.91 -6.22
CA GLU A 64 -14.71 0.40 -6.48
C GLU A 64 -14.20 -0.45 -5.31
N MET A 65 -13.83 -1.68 -5.64
CA MET A 65 -13.31 -2.68 -4.73
C MET A 65 -11.90 -3.09 -5.16
N ILE A 66 -10.99 -3.15 -4.19
CA ILE A 66 -9.61 -3.57 -4.42
C ILE A 66 -9.24 -4.71 -3.48
N ARG A 67 -8.13 -5.38 -3.78
CA ARG A 67 -7.39 -6.20 -2.82
C ARG A 67 -5.95 -5.73 -2.78
N LEU A 68 -5.41 -5.57 -1.58
CA LEU A 68 -3.98 -5.37 -1.38
C LEU A 68 -3.27 -6.72 -1.41
N VAL A 69 -2.27 -6.86 -2.29
CA VAL A 69 -1.39 -8.01 -2.37
C VAL A 69 0.03 -7.57 -1.98
N VAL A 70 0.63 -8.28 -1.02
CA VAL A 70 2.02 -8.07 -0.65
C VAL A 70 2.88 -9.04 -1.46
N VAL A 71 3.79 -8.48 -2.25
CA VAL A 71 4.73 -9.24 -3.07
C VAL A 71 6.14 -9.06 -2.55
N GLU A 72 6.83 -10.18 -2.30
CA GLU A 72 8.24 -10.19 -1.96
C GLU A 72 9.08 -10.24 -3.23
N VAL A 73 10.00 -9.29 -3.36
CA VAL A 73 10.92 -9.18 -4.49
C VAL A 73 12.33 -9.45 -3.98
N ASP A 74 12.93 -10.55 -4.43
CA ASP A 74 14.34 -10.85 -4.19
C ASP A 74 15.19 -10.03 -5.16
N LEU A 75 15.87 -9.02 -4.62
CA LEU A 75 16.70 -8.10 -5.40
C LEU A 75 17.99 -8.75 -5.89
N ASP A 76 18.44 -9.87 -5.33
CA ASP A 76 19.67 -10.55 -5.75
C ASP A 76 19.45 -11.45 -6.99
N ARG A 77 18.19 -11.68 -7.38
CA ARG A 77 17.87 -12.42 -8.60
C ARG A 77 18.32 -11.66 -9.86
N PRO A 78 18.96 -12.33 -10.84
CA PRO A 78 19.41 -11.69 -12.07
C PRO A 78 18.34 -10.87 -12.80
N GLU A 79 17.09 -11.35 -12.80
CA GLU A 79 15.95 -10.70 -13.45
C GLU A 79 15.57 -9.36 -12.80
N ASN A 80 15.90 -9.17 -11.51
CA ASN A 80 15.58 -7.98 -10.72
C ASN A 80 16.77 -7.00 -10.62
N GLN A 81 17.94 -7.35 -11.18
CA GLN A 81 19.11 -6.47 -11.19
C GLN A 81 18.96 -5.33 -12.20
N SER A 82 18.24 -5.58 -13.30
CA SER A 82 17.92 -4.60 -14.34
C SER A 82 16.45 -4.75 -14.75
N PRO A 83 15.52 -4.30 -13.89
CA PRO A 83 14.09 -4.43 -14.16
C PRO A 83 13.69 -3.58 -15.36
N GLU A 84 12.98 -4.19 -16.31
CA GLU A 84 12.46 -3.53 -17.51
C GLU A 84 10.93 -3.50 -17.45
N GLN A 85 10.37 -2.28 -17.46
CA GLN A 85 8.93 -2.03 -17.51
C GLN A 85 8.35 -2.44 -18.88
N GLN A 86 7.09 -2.86 -18.88
CA GLN A 86 6.27 -3.17 -20.06
C GLN A 86 4.98 -2.35 -20.01
N LEU A 87 5.13 -1.03 -20.02
CA LEU A 87 4.02 -0.08 -19.89
C LEU A 87 3.08 -0.13 -21.09
N GLU A 88 1.79 0.06 -20.82
CA GLU A 88 0.81 0.30 -21.88
C GLU A 88 1.00 1.68 -22.53
N GLU A 89 0.44 1.88 -23.74
CA GLU A 89 0.55 3.15 -24.46
C GLU A 89 0.01 4.36 -23.68
N THR A 90 -0.95 4.11 -22.79
CA THR A 90 -1.60 5.17 -21.99
C THR A 90 -0.85 5.48 -20.69
N GLU A 91 0.17 4.69 -20.36
CA GLU A 91 0.86 4.77 -19.08
C GLU A 91 2.11 5.63 -19.15
N ARG A 92 2.28 6.44 -18.11
CA ARG A 92 3.48 7.25 -17.88
C ARG A 92 3.90 7.09 -16.44
N ILE A 93 4.54 5.95 -16.18
CA ILE A 93 4.89 5.52 -14.83
C ILE A 93 6.40 5.51 -14.69
N ALA A 94 6.90 6.16 -13.64
CA ALA A 94 8.27 6.02 -13.21
C ALA A 94 8.32 5.22 -11.90
N VAL A 95 9.43 4.52 -11.64
CA VAL A 95 9.52 3.55 -10.53
C VAL A 95 10.53 4.01 -9.49
N ARG A 96 10.09 4.17 -8.24
CA ARG A 96 10.97 4.52 -7.11
C ARG A 96 11.02 3.35 -6.13
N ARG A 97 12.24 3.05 -5.68
CA ARG A 97 12.47 2.18 -4.53
C ARG A 97 12.67 3.04 -3.31
N VAL A 98 11.78 2.88 -2.33
CA VAL A 98 11.79 3.67 -1.12
C VAL A 98 11.97 2.74 0.08
N PRO A 99 12.99 2.95 0.93
CA PRO A 99 13.08 2.30 2.23
C PRO A 99 11.81 2.58 3.05
N LEU A 100 11.25 1.54 3.70
CA LEU A 100 9.96 1.66 4.40
C LEU A 100 9.97 2.71 5.52
N ASP A 101 11.10 2.87 6.19
CA ASP A 101 11.34 3.86 7.25
C ASP A 101 11.45 5.30 6.72
N GLN A 102 11.75 5.47 5.44
CA GLN A 102 11.85 6.76 4.75
C GLN A 102 10.59 7.11 3.95
N LEU A 103 9.62 6.18 3.86
CA LEU A 103 8.45 6.34 3.02
C LEU A 103 7.70 7.65 3.26
N LEU A 104 7.42 8.00 4.52
CA LEU A 104 6.68 9.23 4.81
C LEU A 104 7.44 10.49 4.35
N GLN A 105 8.75 10.54 4.63
CA GLN A 105 9.61 11.65 4.22
C GLN A 105 9.63 11.81 2.70
N GLU A 106 9.68 10.69 1.98
CA GLU A 106 9.67 10.66 0.52
C GLU A 106 8.33 11.17 -0.05
N LEU A 107 7.19 10.72 0.49
CA LEU A 107 5.88 11.22 0.09
C LEU A 107 5.76 12.73 0.33
N GLU A 108 6.20 13.22 1.49
CA GLU A 108 6.21 14.65 1.81
C GLU A 108 7.10 15.46 0.85
N ALA A 109 8.21 14.89 0.39
CA ALA A 109 9.08 15.52 -0.61
C ALA A 109 8.41 15.63 -1.97
N LEU A 110 7.84 14.54 -2.47
CA LEU A 110 7.13 14.50 -3.75
C LEU A 110 5.87 15.38 -3.73
N THR A 111 5.18 15.50 -2.59
CA THR A 111 4.06 16.44 -2.44
C THR A 111 4.50 17.90 -2.57
N ARG A 112 5.69 18.26 -2.07
CA ARG A 112 6.25 19.61 -2.31
C ARG A 112 6.62 19.85 -3.77
N GLU A 113 6.85 18.80 -4.54
CA GLU A 113 7.09 18.84 -5.99
C GLU A 113 5.79 18.83 -6.82
N GLY A 114 4.62 18.79 -6.18
CA GLY A 114 3.31 18.84 -6.83
C GLY A 114 2.68 17.48 -7.13
N CYS A 115 3.22 16.38 -6.58
CA CYS A 115 2.62 15.06 -6.70
C CYS A 115 1.62 14.78 -5.58
N MET A 116 0.59 14.00 -5.84
CA MET A 116 -0.41 13.62 -4.84
C MET A 116 -0.35 12.12 -4.50
N PRO A 117 0.01 11.73 -3.26
CA PRO A 117 -0.05 10.33 -2.88
C PRO A 117 -1.51 9.86 -2.75
N ILE A 118 -1.77 8.63 -3.16
CA ILE A 118 -3.05 7.98 -2.83
C ILE A 118 -3.15 7.81 -1.30
N ALA A 119 -4.37 7.94 -0.78
CA ALA A 119 -4.61 7.94 0.66
C ALA A 119 -4.07 6.68 1.35
N GLY A 120 -4.27 5.50 0.76
CA GLY A 120 -3.78 4.23 1.32
C GLY A 120 -2.26 4.18 1.51
N LEU A 121 -1.50 4.70 0.54
CA LEU A 121 -0.04 4.77 0.60
C LEU A 121 0.42 5.74 1.71
N HIS A 122 -0.26 6.87 1.85
CA HIS A 122 0.03 7.84 2.92
C HIS A 122 -0.31 7.26 4.31
N PHE A 123 -1.44 6.56 4.45
CA PHE A 123 -1.83 5.91 5.71
C PHE A 123 -0.83 4.83 6.13
N LEU A 124 -0.35 4.01 5.18
CA LEU A 124 0.72 3.05 5.44
C LEU A 124 1.98 3.74 5.96
N ALA A 125 2.41 4.83 5.31
CA ALA A 125 3.60 5.59 5.71
C ALA A 125 3.50 6.16 7.14
N VAL A 126 2.35 6.74 7.50
CA VAL A 126 2.09 7.23 8.85
C VAL A 126 2.04 6.07 9.85
N GLY A 127 1.38 4.97 9.51
CA GLY A 127 1.30 3.77 10.34
C GLY A 127 2.68 3.18 10.66
N LEU A 128 3.55 3.06 9.65
CA LEU A 128 4.94 2.62 9.82
C LEU A 128 5.71 3.55 10.77
N ARG A 129 5.60 4.87 10.59
CA ARG A 129 6.23 5.85 11.49
C ARG A 129 5.72 5.72 12.93
N LEU A 130 4.41 5.58 13.14
CA LEU A 130 3.82 5.42 14.47
C LEU A 130 4.29 4.11 15.12
N GLY A 131 4.31 3.01 14.38
CA GLY A 131 4.78 1.71 14.88
C GLY A 131 6.26 1.72 15.24
N LEU A 132 7.10 2.42 14.47
CA LEU A 132 8.51 2.64 14.81
C LEU A 132 8.66 3.49 16.08
N LEU A 133 7.88 4.57 16.23
CA LEU A 133 7.90 5.43 17.43
C LEU A 133 7.42 4.71 18.70
N GLN A 134 6.41 3.84 18.61
CA GLN A 134 5.94 3.07 19.77
C GLN A 134 6.98 2.07 20.30
N ARG A 135 7.88 1.56 19.44
CA ARG A 135 9.05 0.78 19.90
C ARG A 135 10.04 1.60 20.72
N PHE A 136 10.03 2.93 20.61
CA PHE A 136 10.85 3.83 21.42
C PHE A 136 10.16 4.32 22.70
N PHE A 137 8.82 4.26 22.78
CA PHE A 137 8.01 4.71 23.92
C PHE A 137 7.18 3.57 24.53
N SER A 138 7.75 2.38 24.66
CA SER A 138 7.05 1.23 25.26
C SER A 138 6.93 1.37 26.80
N GLU A 139 6.09 2.28 27.27
CA GLU A 139 5.35 2.07 28.51
C GLU A 139 4.14 1.16 28.19
N PRO A 140 3.83 0.15 29.03
CA PRO A 140 2.69 -0.71 28.80
C PRO A 140 1.39 0.09 28.81
N LEU A 141 0.45 -0.27 27.92
CA LEU A 141 -0.90 0.31 27.91
C LEU A 141 -1.52 0.14 29.31
N PRO A 142 -2.08 1.19 29.94
CA PRO A 142 -2.76 1.03 31.21
C PRO A 142 -3.92 0.04 31.03
N PRO A 143 -4.18 -0.82 32.02
CA PRO A 143 -5.28 -1.77 31.94
C PRO A 143 -6.58 -1.01 31.67
N GLY A 144 -7.30 -1.42 30.62
CA GLY A 144 -8.59 -0.85 30.28
C GLY A 144 -9.54 -0.91 31.48
N PRO A 145 -10.55 -0.02 31.56
CA PRO A 145 -11.48 0.01 32.69
C PRO A 145 -12.10 -1.38 32.83
N GLY A 146 -11.73 -2.07 33.92
CA GLY A 146 -12.17 -3.42 34.20
C GLY A 146 -13.68 -3.46 34.13
N ALA A 147 -14.23 -4.43 33.39
CA ALA A 147 -15.64 -4.75 33.42
C ALA A 147 -16.04 -4.95 34.88
N GLY A 148 -16.72 -3.95 35.44
CA GLY A 148 -17.23 -3.99 36.81
C GLY A 148 -18.10 -5.23 36.93
N GLY A 149 -17.64 -6.18 37.74
CA GLY A 149 -18.39 -7.38 38.07
C GLY A 149 -19.73 -6.97 38.69
N GLY A 150 -20.80 -7.12 37.91
CA GLY A 150 -22.17 -7.02 38.40
C GLY A 150 -22.39 -8.12 39.42
N HIS A 151 -22.31 -7.75 40.70
CA HIS A 151 -22.78 -8.58 41.79
C HIS A 151 -24.32 -8.50 41.78
N MET A 152 -24.98 -9.46 41.11
CA MET A 152 -26.41 -9.66 41.30
C MET A 152 -26.61 -10.32 42.68
N SER A 153 -27.01 -9.53 43.66
CA SER A 153 -27.53 -10.05 44.92
C SER A 153 -28.92 -10.63 44.68
N SER A 154 -29.03 -11.96 44.77
CA SER A 154 -30.31 -12.64 44.89
C SER A 154 -30.76 -12.67 46.35
N GLY A 155 -31.96 -12.16 46.61
CA GLY A 155 -32.78 -12.56 47.74
C GLY A 155 -33.75 -11.47 48.24
N PRO A 156 -34.75 -11.83 49.05
CA PRO A 156 -35.40 -13.13 49.22
C PRO A 156 -36.69 -13.28 48.41
#